data_AF-A0AAV7GWA1-F1
#
_entry.id   AF-A0AAV7GWA1-F1
#
_cell.length_a   1.000
_cell.length_b   1.000
_cell.length_c   1.000
_cell.angle_alpha   90.00
_cell.angle_beta   90.00
_cell.angle_gamma   90.00
#
_symmetry.space_group_name_H-M   'P 1'
#
loop_
_entity.id
_entity.type
_entity.pdbx_description
1 polymer ?
#
loop_
_entity_poly.entity_id
_entity_poly.type
_entity_poly.pdbx_seq_one_letter_code
_entity_poly.pdbx_strand_id
1 'polypeptide(L)'
;MSQQQIRAQKERKIEMSRSQSMRIILVHGSCHGAWCWYKVVAILRNQGYEVTAIDLAACGADPRRLPEDVTNFDDYSQPLIELISKVPDDEKIILVGHMFGGISLALAMDKFPEKIAVAVFVSAMMPDTNHPPSYIFDQHYERSSEIYKDVEFKEVIIPGSTNALQITCLDPKFLATSLYQNCTFEDVTLASMMMRPTSLFHEELSKKPAFSKEGYGSVDKIYIICGDDASISADFQRWMIQNNPVKEVMEINEADGMAMLSKPKELCQCITGIVDNSNKKAVPNETLALCPTVCLLQNPSEKKGRMGDQKPMRIILVHGSSHGAWCWYKVMAGLLSKGYSVKAIDLAASGADSRKIPEDVSTFDDYNSPLMEFMSTIPDGEKIILVGHSFGGLNLAFAMDAFPEKIAAAVFLTAFLPDTTHQPSYFIDLQLQQLLDRKIELEINPVVVPGRSEPLITICFDSKFLATYLYQNSSFEDLTLASTMMRPASTFSEDLKKSSLFTKEGFGSVDKMYIVCNEDALINKDYQRWMIQNNGTVKEIIEIEGADHMPMFSKPNEL
;
A
#
# COMPACT_ATOMS: atom_id res chain seq x y z
N MET A 1 42.08 -23.23 12.05
CA MET A 1 41.69 -21.86 12.46
C MET A 1 40.86 -21.96 13.73
N SER A 2 41.05 -21.07 14.69
CA SER A 2 40.24 -21.04 15.92
C SER A 2 38.80 -20.60 15.62
N GLN A 3 37.82 -20.97 16.45
CA GLN A 3 36.42 -20.55 16.29
C GLN A 3 36.27 -19.01 16.26
N GLN A 4 37.15 -18.28 16.95
CA GLN A 4 37.21 -16.81 16.88
C GLN A 4 37.69 -16.29 15.52
N GLN A 5 38.64 -16.97 14.86
CA GLN A 5 39.09 -16.60 13.51
C GLN A 5 38.02 -16.87 12.45
N ILE A 6 37.23 -17.94 12.60
CA ILE A 6 36.09 -18.24 11.72
C ILE A 6 34.99 -17.19 11.89
N ARG A 7 34.70 -16.80 13.13
CA ARG A 7 33.70 -15.76 13.44
C ARG A 7 34.13 -14.39 12.93
N ALA A 8 35.38 -13.99 13.14
CA ALA A 8 35.94 -12.74 12.62
C ALA A 8 36.02 -12.72 11.09
N GLN A 9 36.27 -13.86 10.43
CA GLN A 9 36.18 -13.97 8.96
C GLN A 9 34.74 -13.87 8.46
N LYS A 10 33.77 -14.45 9.19
CA LYS A 10 32.34 -14.35 8.85
C LYS A 10 31.84 -12.92 9.02
N GLU A 11 32.19 -12.27 10.13
CA GLU A 11 31.86 -10.87 10.43
C GLU A 11 32.52 -9.93 9.42
N ARG A 12 33.80 -10.15 9.05
CA ARG A 12 34.45 -9.40 7.94
C ARG A 12 33.85 -9.66 6.57
N LYS A 13 33.38 -10.87 6.26
CA LYS A 13 32.68 -11.16 5.00
C LYS A 13 31.33 -10.46 4.93
N ILE A 14 30.63 -10.37 6.07
CA ILE A 14 29.35 -9.66 6.20
C ILE A 14 29.58 -8.14 6.16
N GLU A 15 30.66 -7.62 6.75
CA GLU A 15 31.07 -6.22 6.65
C GLU A 15 31.47 -5.85 5.21
N MET A 16 32.27 -6.70 4.55
CA MET A 16 32.66 -6.50 3.14
C MET A 16 31.48 -6.65 2.18
N SER A 17 30.47 -7.48 2.47
CA SER A 17 29.25 -7.55 1.65
C SER A 17 28.31 -6.39 1.90
N ARG A 18 28.30 -5.82 3.13
CA ARG A 18 27.56 -4.60 3.45
C ARG A 18 28.18 -3.35 2.82
N SER A 19 29.49 -3.32 2.60
CA SER A 19 30.17 -2.12 2.09
C SER A 19 30.12 -1.95 0.57
N GLN A 20 29.37 -2.77 -0.18
CA GLN A 20 29.32 -2.72 -1.66
C GLN A 20 27.96 -3.02 -2.30
N SER A 21 26.86 -3.17 -1.55
CA SER A 21 25.54 -3.36 -2.17
C SER A 21 24.94 -2.00 -2.51
N MET A 22 24.89 -1.63 -3.79
CA MET A 22 24.16 -0.44 -4.24
C MET A 22 22.69 -0.49 -3.77
N ARG A 23 22.19 0.62 -3.25
CA ARG A 23 20.78 0.77 -2.88
C ARG A 23 19.90 0.82 -4.13
N ILE A 24 18.81 0.07 -4.10
CA ILE A 24 17.80 0.04 -5.16
C ILE A 24 16.62 0.93 -4.73
N ILE A 25 16.26 1.91 -5.56
CA ILE A 25 15.09 2.76 -5.34
C ILE A 25 14.04 2.42 -6.40
N LEU A 26 12.85 2.03 -5.97
CA LEU A 26 11.72 1.65 -6.82
C LEU A 26 10.69 2.79 -6.85
N VAL A 27 10.31 3.23 -8.05
CA VAL A 27 9.43 4.37 -8.30
C VAL A 27 8.20 3.90 -9.09
N HIS A 28 7.02 4.11 -8.51
CA HIS A 28 5.75 3.65 -9.07
C HIS A 28 5.25 4.54 -10.24
N GLY A 29 4.27 4.02 -11.00
CA GLY A 29 3.54 4.75 -12.03
C GLY A 29 2.40 5.63 -11.50
N SER A 30 1.65 6.24 -12.41
CA SER A 30 0.51 7.11 -12.06
C SER A 30 -0.56 6.34 -11.25
N CYS A 31 -1.22 7.02 -10.33
CA CYS A 31 -2.26 6.49 -9.42
C CYS A 31 -1.84 5.41 -8.41
N HIS A 32 -0.63 4.87 -8.53
CA HIS A 32 -0.09 3.85 -7.63
C HIS A 32 0.69 4.49 -6.47
N GLY A 33 1.29 3.66 -5.63
CA GLY A 33 2.22 4.04 -4.57
C GLY A 33 3.32 2.98 -4.43
N ALA A 34 4.18 3.13 -3.42
CA ALA A 34 5.21 2.18 -3.04
C ALA A 34 4.66 0.75 -2.87
N TRP A 35 3.41 0.62 -2.43
CA TRP A 35 2.71 -0.65 -2.22
C TRP A 35 2.71 -1.56 -3.44
N CYS A 36 2.72 -1.04 -4.67
CA CYS A 36 2.69 -1.90 -5.86
C CYS A 36 3.96 -2.75 -5.99
N TRP A 37 5.05 -2.37 -5.31
CA TRP A 37 6.32 -3.08 -5.31
C TRP A 37 6.44 -4.13 -4.20
N TYR A 38 5.41 -4.37 -3.37
CA TYR A 38 5.55 -5.18 -2.15
C TYR A 38 6.15 -6.57 -2.37
N LYS A 39 5.74 -7.29 -3.43
CA LYS A 39 6.30 -8.61 -3.79
C LYS A 39 7.79 -8.53 -4.15
N VAL A 40 8.15 -7.57 -5.00
CA VAL A 40 9.54 -7.34 -5.43
C VAL A 40 10.42 -6.93 -4.26
N VAL A 41 9.95 -6.00 -3.41
CA VAL A 41 10.66 -5.58 -2.20
C VAL A 41 10.89 -6.77 -1.26
N ALA A 42 9.86 -7.60 -1.04
CA ALA A 42 9.97 -8.78 -0.18
C ALA A 42 11.01 -9.78 -0.73
N ILE A 43 10.97 -10.08 -2.02
CA ILE A 43 11.95 -10.99 -2.66
C ILE A 43 13.37 -10.45 -2.55
N LEU A 44 13.59 -9.18 -2.94
CA LEU A 44 14.93 -8.58 -2.95
C LEU A 44 15.51 -8.42 -1.54
N ARG A 45 14.71 -8.00 -0.55
CA ARG A 45 15.15 -7.90 0.84
C ARG A 45 15.49 -9.27 1.42
N ASN A 46 14.71 -10.31 1.09
CA ASN A 46 15.02 -11.68 1.50
C ASN A 46 16.31 -12.21 0.86
N GLN A 47 16.70 -11.69 -0.29
CA GLN A 47 17.99 -11.96 -0.93
C GLN A 47 19.14 -11.09 -0.37
N GLY A 48 18.85 -10.16 0.55
CA GLY A 48 19.83 -9.32 1.22
C GLY A 48 20.14 -7.98 0.53
N TYR A 49 19.38 -7.60 -0.50
CA TYR A 49 19.54 -6.30 -1.16
C TYR A 49 18.89 -5.18 -0.33
N GLU A 50 19.52 -4.01 -0.36
CA GLU A 50 18.95 -2.79 0.20
C GLU A 50 17.98 -2.15 -0.80
N VAL A 51 16.68 -2.17 -0.47
CA VAL A 51 15.61 -1.72 -1.36
C VAL A 51 14.66 -0.77 -0.66
N THR A 52 14.40 0.35 -1.32
CA THR A 52 13.43 1.37 -0.92
C THR A 52 12.41 1.56 -2.05
N ALA A 53 11.16 1.19 -1.83
CA ALA A 53 10.05 1.67 -2.65
C ALA A 53 9.55 2.99 -2.05
N ILE A 54 9.33 4.00 -2.90
CA ILE A 54 8.96 5.34 -2.45
C ILE A 54 7.57 5.72 -2.93
N ASP A 55 6.80 6.41 -2.08
CA ASP A 55 5.61 7.14 -2.48
C ASP A 55 6.01 8.52 -3.04
N LEU A 56 5.60 8.79 -4.28
CA LEU A 56 5.62 10.14 -4.83
C LEU A 56 4.54 11.00 -4.15
N ALA A 57 4.59 12.32 -4.34
CA ALA A 57 3.68 13.20 -3.62
C ALA A 57 2.21 12.91 -3.99
N ALA A 58 1.34 12.93 -2.97
CA ALA A 58 -0.07 12.58 -3.08
C ALA A 58 -0.36 11.16 -3.61
N CYS A 59 0.60 10.25 -3.52
CA CYS A 59 0.48 8.85 -3.92
C CYS A 59 0.65 7.90 -2.72
N GLY A 60 0.12 6.68 -2.82
CA GLY A 60 0.18 5.69 -1.73
C GLY A 60 -0.20 6.26 -0.36
N ALA A 61 0.68 6.12 0.63
CA ALA A 61 0.49 6.61 1.99
C ALA A 61 0.93 8.08 2.19
N ASP A 62 1.43 8.76 1.15
CA ASP A 62 1.86 10.16 1.24
C ASP A 62 0.69 11.08 1.60
N PRO A 63 0.79 11.92 2.64
CA PRO A 63 -0.35 12.66 3.14
C PRO A 63 -0.75 13.83 2.24
N ARG A 64 0.08 14.26 1.27
CA ARG A 64 -0.24 15.42 0.43
C ARG A 64 -1.48 15.16 -0.44
N ARG A 65 -2.15 16.26 -0.79
CA ARG A 65 -3.36 16.29 -1.62
C ARG A 65 -3.12 16.91 -2.99
N LEU A 66 -3.87 16.45 -3.97
CA LEU A 66 -3.89 16.97 -5.32
C LEU A 66 -5.26 17.63 -5.57
N PRO A 67 -5.34 18.92 -5.95
CA PRO A 67 -4.24 19.83 -6.30
C PRO A 67 -3.72 20.72 -5.14
N GLU A 68 -4.22 20.58 -3.90
CA GLU A 68 -3.97 21.55 -2.83
C GLU A 68 -2.49 21.63 -2.38
N ASP A 69 -1.84 20.48 -2.26
CA ASP A 69 -0.44 20.38 -1.80
C ASP A 69 0.53 20.04 -2.94
N VAL A 70 0.02 19.55 -4.08
CA VAL A 70 0.80 19.15 -5.26
C VAL A 70 0.21 19.83 -6.48
N THR A 71 0.95 20.78 -7.07
CA THR A 71 0.42 21.63 -8.14
C THR A 71 1.13 21.43 -9.48
N ASN A 72 2.32 20.84 -9.45
CA ASN A 72 3.20 20.69 -10.60
C ASN A 72 4.04 19.41 -10.49
N PHE A 73 4.75 19.06 -11.56
CA PHE A 73 5.54 17.84 -11.65
C PHE A 73 6.78 17.81 -10.73
N ASP A 74 7.35 18.97 -10.41
CA ASP A 74 8.45 19.06 -9.43
C ASP A 74 7.94 18.74 -8.01
N ASP A 75 6.75 19.25 -7.62
CA ASP A 75 6.09 18.88 -6.36
C ASP A 75 5.81 17.37 -6.31
N TYR A 76 5.31 16.80 -7.41
CA TYR A 76 5.01 15.38 -7.55
C TYR A 76 6.26 14.50 -7.30
N SER A 77 7.36 14.87 -7.94
CA SER A 77 8.62 14.12 -7.88
C SER A 77 9.48 14.45 -6.66
N GLN A 78 9.08 15.44 -5.85
CA GLN A 78 9.84 15.94 -4.71
C GLN A 78 10.33 14.83 -3.76
N PRO A 79 9.54 13.81 -3.39
CA PRO A 79 10.00 12.75 -2.49
C PRO A 79 11.24 12.02 -3.01
N LEU A 80 11.25 11.73 -4.32
CA LEU A 80 12.38 11.06 -4.97
C LEU A 80 13.61 11.97 -4.96
N ILE A 81 13.43 13.25 -5.30
CA ILE A 81 14.53 14.24 -5.31
C ILE A 81 15.12 14.42 -3.91
N GLU A 82 14.27 14.49 -2.88
CA GLU A 82 14.70 14.58 -1.48
C GLU A 82 15.45 13.32 -1.02
N LEU A 83 14.98 12.13 -1.41
CA LEU A 83 15.64 10.87 -1.08
C LEU A 83 17.04 10.79 -1.72
N ILE A 84 17.16 11.15 -3.00
CA ILE A 84 18.43 11.09 -3.74
C ILE A 84 19.41 12.17 -3.26
N SER A 85 18.93 13.38 -2.94
CA SER A 85 19.82 14.44 -2.44
C SER A 85 20.53 14.07 -1.14
N LYS A 86 19.94 13.18 -0.33
CA LYS A 86 20.51 12.64 0.91
C LYS A 86 21.48 11.47 0.71
N VAL A 87 21.63 10.97 -0.52
CA VAL A 87 22.64 9.94 -0.83
C VAL A 87 24.03 10.58 -0.74
N PRO A 88 24.99 9.98 0.00
CA PRO A 88 26.37 10.46 0.06
C PRO A 88 27.01 10.60 -1.33
N ASP A 89 27.88 11.59 -1.52
CA ASP A 89 28.48 11.88 -2.84
C ASP A 89 29.42 10.77 -3.35
N ASP A 90 29.89 9.89 -2.46
CA ASP A 90 30.69 8.70 -2.77
C ASP A 90 29.86 7.43 -2.99
N GLU A 91 28.54 7.51 -2.84
CA GLU A 91 27.61 6.41 -3.08
C GLU A 91 26.85 6.57 -4.39
N LYS A 92 26.50 5.43 -4.99
CA LYS A 92 25.61 5.38 -6.15
C LYS A 92 24.44 4.46 -5.91
N ILE A 93 23.33 4.79 -6.55
CA ILE A 93 22.07 4.06 -6.47
C ILE A 93 21.65 3.50 -7.81
N ILE A 94 20.75 2.51 -7.76
CA ILE A 94 20.02 2.00 -8.92
C ILE A 94 18.60 2.51 -8.84
N LEU A 95 18.17 3.25 -9.86
CA LEU A 95 16.78 3.69 -9.98
C LEU A 95 16.00 2.73 -10.85
N VAL A 96 14.81 2.32 -10.40
CA VAL A 96 13.88 1.50 -11.19
C VAL A 96 12.54 2.21 -11.23
N GLY A 97 12.10 2.61 -12.41
CA GLY A 97 10.85 3.34 -12.62
C GLY A 97 9.88 2.53 -13.46
N HIS A 98 8.60 2.57 -13.07
CA HIS A 98 7.50 1.94 -13.78
C HIS A 98 6.56 2.98 -14.38
N MET A 99 6.06 2.74 -15.60
CA MET A 99 5.07 3.57 -16.28
C MET A 99 5.42 5.08 -16.19
N PHE A 100 4.58 5.91 -15.58
CA PHE A 100 4.80 7.36 -15.43
C PHE A 100 5.99 7.71 -14.53
N GLY A 101 6.39 6.80 -13.62
CA GLY A 101 7.59 6.95 -12.80
C GLY A 101 8.87 7.09 -13.63
N GLY A 102 8.86 6.68 -14.90
CA GLY A 102 9.94 6.95 -15.85
C GLY A 102 10.25 8.44 -16.05
N ILE A 103 9.25 9.33 -15.98
CA ILE A 103 9.50 10.78 -16.06
C ILE A 103 10.17 11.29 -14.77
N SER A 104 9.78 10.76 -13.60
CA SER A 104 10.41 11.13 -12.33
C SER A 104 11.85 10.63 -12.26
N LEU A 105 12.14 9.46 -12.85
CA LEU A 105 13.50 8.99 -13.11
C LEU A 105 14.28 9.99 -13.97
N ALA A 106 13.71 10.42 -15.11
CA ALA A 106 14.39 11.36 -15.99
C ALA A 106 14.75 12.69 -15.29
N LEU A 107 13.83 13.23 -14.47
CA LEU A 107 14.10 14.41 -13.64
C LEU A 107 15.22 14.18 -12.62
N ALA A 108 15.21 13.03 -11.94
CA ALA A 108 16.26 12.67 -10.98
C ALA A 108 17.63 12.50 -11.66
N MET A 109 17.66 11.89 -12.84
CA MET A 109 18.86 11.73 -13.66
C MET A 109 19.41 13.05 -14.16
N ASP A 110 18.54 14.03 -14.47
CA ASP A 110 18.97 15.35 -14.90
C ASP A 110 19.53 16.19 -13.73
N LYS A 111 19.01 15.99 -12.52
CA LYS A 111 19.45 16.70 -11.30
C LYS A 111 20.67 16.07 -10.61
N PHE A 112 20.78 14.74 -10.60
CA PHE A 112 21.81 13.99 -9.85
C PHE A 112 22.48 12.89 -10.69
N PRO A 113 22.98 13.20 -11.91
CA PRO A 113 23.57 12.18 -12.79
C PRO A 113 24.74 11.44 -12.14
N GLU A 114 25.49 12.11 -11.25
CA GLU A 114 26.65 11.56 -10.56
C GLU A 114 26.28 10.48 -9.51
N LYS A 115 25.10 10.59 -8.89
CA LYS A 115 24.62 9.68 -7.83
C LYS A 115 23.94 8.43 -8.38
N ILE A 116 23.67 8.36 -9.68
CA ILE A 116 22.93 7.26 -10.29
C ILE A 116 23.89 6.36 -11.06
N ALA A 117 23.99 5.09 -10.66
CA ALA A 117 24.80 4.09 -11.36
C ALA A 117 24.16 3.65 -12.67
N VAL A 118 22.84 3.41 -12.63
CA VAL A 118 22.01 3.03 -13.78
C VAL A 118 20.55 3.31 -13.46
N ALA A 119 19.79 3.72 -14.49
CA ALA A 119 18.34 3.86 -14.44
C ALA A 119 17.68 2.74 -15.25
N VAL A 120 16.72 2.04 -14.65
CA VAL A 120 15.99 0.91 -15.21
C VAL A 120 14.54 1.31 -15.44
N PHE A 121 14.10 1.26 -16.69
CA PHE A 121 12.73 1.58 -17.12
C PHE A 121 11.96 0.28 -17.30
N VAL A 122 10.97 0.00 -16.45
CA VAL A 122 10.15 -1.23 -16.49
C VAL A 122 8.78 -0.89 -17.06
N SER A 123 8.54 -1.24 -18.33
CA SER A 123 7.40 -0.74 -19.11
C SER A 123 7.06 0.72 -18.76
N ALA A 124 8.07 1.58 -18.87
CA ALA A 124 8.00 2.96 -18.41
C ALA A 124 8.06 3.95 -19.56
N MET A 125 7.46 5.12 -19.35
CA MET A 125 7.58 6.26 -20.25
C MET A 125 9.02 6.76 -20.18
N MET A 126 9.74 6.65 -21.30
CA MET A 126 11.15 7.04 -21.38
C MET A 126 11.29 8.24 -22.31
N PRO A 127 11.44 9.47 -21.78
CA PRO A 127 11.59 10.67 -22.59
C PRO A 127 12.95 10.68 -23.30
N ASP A 128 13.14 11.57 -24.28
CA ASP A 128 14.43 11.78 -24.94
C ASP A 128 15.04 13.14 -24.56
N THR A 129 16.20 13.49 -25.15
CA THR A 129 16.90 14.77 -24.94
C THR A 129 16.65 15.79 -26.06
N ASN A 130 15.71 15.51 -26.96
CA ASN A 130 15.46 16.32 -28.16
C ASN A 130 14.10 17.01 -28.11
N HIS A 131 13.12 16.41 -27.44
CA HIS A 131 11.75 16.87 -27.37
C HIS A 131 11.35 17.22 -25.92
N PRO A 132 10.31 18.06 -25.73
CA PRO A 132 9.73 18.28 -24.41
C PRO A 132 9.34 16.94 -23.75
N PRO A 133 9.40 16.83 -22.41
CA PRO A 133 9.03 15.61 -21.71
C PRO A 133 7.62 15.10 -22.03
N SER A 134 6.69 15.98 -22.44
CA SER A 134 5.33 15.56 -22.81
C SER A 134 5.26 14.73 -24.10
N TYR A 135 6.26 14.84 -24.96
CA TYR A 135 6.25 14.28 -26.32
C TYR A 135 5.95 12.78 -26.32
N ILE A 136 6.45 12.05 -25.32
CA ILE A 136 6.21 10.61 -25.22
C ILE A 136 4.73 10.26 -25.00
N PHE A 137 3.99 11.08 -24.26
CA PHE A 137 2.55 10.91 -24.06
C PHE A 137 1.78 11.21 -25.34
N ASP A 138 2.17 12.26 -26.06
CA ASP A 138 1.56 12.63 -27.34
C ASP A 138 1.71 11.47 -28.34
N GLN A 139 2.92 10.90 -28.43
CA GLN A 139 3.20 9.77 -29.30
C GLN A 139 2.46 8.50 -28.88
N HIS A 140 2.29 8.27 -27.57
CA HIS A 140 1.50 7.15 -27.08
C HIS A 140 0.01 7.32 -27.41
N TYR A 141 -0.54 8.51 -27.16
CA TYR A 141 -1.93 8.83 -27.45
C TYR A 141 -2.25 8.71 -28.94
N GLU A 142 -1.37 9.21 -29.82
CA GLU A 142 -1.53 9.11 -31.28
C GLU A 142 -1.59 7.65 -31.78
N ARG A 143 -0.88 6.73 -31.12
CA ARG A 143 -0.79 5.31 -31.52
C ARG A 143 -1.80 4.41 -30.82
N SER A 144 -2.28 4.81 -29.65
CA SER A 144 -3.02 3.96 -28.72
C SER A 144 -4.26 4.64 -28.14
N SER A 145 -4.88 5.57 -28.88
CA SER A 145 -6.02 6.39 -28.41
C SER A 145 -7.20 5.58 -27.86
N GLU A 146 -7.39 4.34 -28.34
CA GLU A 146 -8.43 3.42 -27.86
C GLU A 146 -8.29 3.07 -26.37
N ILE A 147 -7.07 2.99 -25.85
CA ILE A 147 -6.77 2.68 -24.44
C ILE A 147 -7.34 3.75 -23.51
N TYR A 148 -7.39 4.99 -23.98
CA TYR A 148 -7.82 6.15 -23.19
C TYR A 148 -9.33 6.30 -23.07
N LYS A 149 -10.14 5.46 -23.75
CA LYS A 149 -11.61 5.51 -23.65
C LYS A 149 -12.14 5.12 -22.27
N ASP A 150 -11.40 4.24 -21.58
CA ASP A 150 -11.73 3.75 -20.24
C ASP A 150 -10.95 4.52 -19.14
N VAL A 151 -10.32 5.65 -19.47
CA VAL A 151 -9.61 6.52 -18.50
C VAL A 151 -10.44 7.77 -18.25
N GLU A 152 -10.74 8.06 -16.98
CA GLU A 152 -11.49 9.26 -16.61
C GLU A 152 -10.53 10.43 -16.37
N PHE A 153 -10.77 11.54 -17.07
CA PHE A 153 -10.06 12.80 -16.89
C PHE A 153 -11.00 13.84 -16.31
N LYS A 154 -10.57 14.51 -15.23
CA LYS A 154 -11.30 15.62 -14.60
C LYS A 154 -10.41 16.86 -14.57
N GLU A 155 -10.89 17.97 -15.08
CA GLU A 155 -10.20 19.25 -14.92
C GLU A 155 -10.54 19.88 -13.57
N VAL A 156 -9.51 20.27 -12.82
CA VAL A 156 -9.64 20.95 -11.54
C VAL A 156 -8.83 22.24 -11.58
N ILE A 157 -9.45 23.37 -11.23
CA ILE A 157 -8.74 24.66 -11.15
C ILE A 157 -7.81 24.62 -9.94
N ILE A 158 -6.51 24.89 -10.16
CA ILE A 158 -5.55 24.96 -9.06
C ILE A 158 -5.88 26.20 -8.21
N PRO A 159 -6.07 26.07 -6.88
CA PRO A 159 -6.38 27.22 -6.02
C PRO A 159 -5.36 28.36 -6.19
N GLY A 160 -5.83 29.56 -6.53
CA GLY A 160 -4.98 30.72 -6.75
C GLY A 160 -4.27 30.78 -8.11
N SER A 161 -4.57 29.87 -9.04
CA SER A 161 -4.05 29.85 -10.41
C SER A 161 -5.16 30.03 -11.44
N THR A 162 -4.81 30.53 -12.63
CA THR A 162 -5.69 30.49 -13.82
C THR A 162 -5.57 29.19 -14.59
N ASN A 163 -4.60 28.33 -14.26
CA ASN A 163 -4.36 27.06 -14.94
C ASN A 163 -5.20 25.94 -14.30
N ALA A 164 -5.75 25.07 -15.14
CA ALA A 164 -6.41 23.86 -14.70
C ALA A 164 -5.39 22.71 -14.65
N LEU A 165 -5.49 21.87 -13.61
CA LEU A 165 -4.80 20.60 -13.54
C LEU A 165 -5.74 19.50 -14.01
N GLN A 166 -5.29 18.70 -14.97
CA GLN A 166 -6.03 17.51 -15.38
C GLN A 166 -5.72 16.37 -14.42
N ILE A 167 -6.72 15.97 -13.65
CA ILE A 167 -6.72 14.82 -12.76
C ILE A 167 -7.09 13.58 -13.57
N THR A 168 -6.27 12.55 -13.44
CA THR A 168 -6.45 11.22 -14.03
C THR A 168 -6.91 10.25 -12.95
N CYS A 169 -8.01 9.56 -13.22
CA CYS A 169 -8.51 8.46 -12.43
C CYS A 169 -8.57 7.21 -13.31
N LEU A 170 -8.05 6.10 -12.80
CA LEU A 170 -8.09 4.82 -13.50
C LEU A 170 -9.37 4.06 -13.11
N ASP A 171 -10.18 3.75 -14.10
CA ASP A 171 -11.40 2.97 -13.91
C ASP A 171 -11.09 1.51 -13.51
N PRO A 172 -11.88 0.86 -12.63
CA PRO A 172 -11.65 -0.54 -12.24
C PRO A 172 -11.60 -1.54 -13.41
N LYS A 173 -12.39 -1.33 -14.48
CA LYS A 173 -12.33 -2.15 -15.70
C LYS A 173 -11.01 -1.92 -16.43
N PHE A 174 -10.56 -0.68 -16.53
CA PHE A 174 -9.26 -0.35 -17.11
C PHE A 174 -8.13 -1.05 -16.34
N LEU A 175 -8.14 -0.98 -15.00
CA LEU A 175 -7.17 -1.68 -14.16
C LEU A 175 -7.14 -3.19 -14.50
N ALA A 176 -8.29 -3.85 -14.47
CA ALA A 176 -8.38 -5.30 -14.67
C ALA A 176 -8.04 -5.77 -16.10
N THR A 177 -8.26 -4.94 -17.12
CA THR A 177 -8.13 -5.37 -18.53
C THR A 177 -6.89 -4.84 -19.23
N SER A 178 -6.29 -3.75 -18.74
CA SER A 178 -5.18 -3.07 -19.42
C SER A 178 -3.89 -3.02 -18.60
N LEU A 179 -3.97 -3.12 -17.27
CA LEU A 179 -2.80 -3.05 -16.38
C LEU A 179 -2.53 -4.36 -15.62
N TYR A 180 -3.59 -5.02 -15.13
CA TYR A 180 -3.54 -6.17 -14.23
C TYR A 180 -4.08 -7.46 -14.88
N GLN A 181 -4.14 -7.52 -16.21
CA GLN A 181 -4.77 -8.63 -16.94
C GLN A 181 -4.13 -10.00 -16.69
N ASN A 182 -2.86 -10.04 -16.28
CA ASN A 182 -2.13 -11.26 -15.93
C ASN A 182 -1.85 -11.35 -14.42
N CYS A 183 -2.40 -10.44 -13.61
CA CYS A 183 -2.28 -10.45 -12.15
C CYS A 183 -3.36 -11.33 -11.50
N THR A 184 -3.18 -11.63 -10.21
CA THR A 184 -4.19 -12.38 -9.45
C THR A 184 -5.41 -11.50 -9.13
N PHE A 185 -6.56 -12.13 -8.85
CA PHE A 185 -7.74 -11.39 -8.41
C PHE A 185 -7.51 -10.64 -7.08
N GLU A 186 -6.63 -11.16 -6.22
CA GLU A 186 -6.20 -10.48 -5.00
C GLU A 186 -5.44 -9.18 -5.33
N ASP A 187 -4.52 -9.21 -6.30
CA ASP A 187 -3.78 -8.02 -6.73
C ASP A 187 -4.71 -6.95 -7.32
N VAL A 188 -5.70 -7.36 -8.14
CA VAL A 188 -6.73 -6.45 -8.68
C VAL A 188 -7.59 -5.86 -7.56
N THR A 189 -7.95 -6.69 -6.57
CA THR A 189 -8.72 -6.26 -5.40
C THR A 189 -7.93 -5.23 -4.59
N LEU A 190 -6.66 -5.52 -4.27
CA LEU A 190 -5.78 -4.57 -3.58
C LEU A 190 -5.67 -3.26 -4.35
N ALA A 191 -5.41 -3.32 -5.66
CA ALA A 191 -5.32 -2.14 -6.52
C ALA A 191 -6.59 -1.28 -6.46
N SER A 192 -7.77 -1.89 -6.54
CA SER A 192 -9.05 -1.18 -6.47
C SER A 192 -9.28 -0.42 -5.15
N MET A 193 -8.60 -0.84 -4.09
CA MET A 193 -8.66 -0.22 -2.75
C MET A 193 -7.58 0.84 -2.56
N MET A 194 -6.55 0.83 -3.41
CA MET A 194 -5.32 1.58 -3.20
C MET A 194 -5.06 2.70 -4.21
N MET A 195 -5.78 2.71 -5.33
CA MET A 195 -5.63 3.76 -6.32
C MET A 195 -5.96 5.14 -5.74
N ARG A 196 -5.09 6.11 -6.04
CA ARG A 196 -5.35 7.53 -5.77
C ARG A 196 -5.39 8.30 -7.09
N PRO A 197 -6.26 9.30 -7.25
CA PRO A 197 -6.19 10.20 -8.40
C PRO A 197 -4.81 10.87 -8.51
N THR A 198 -4.31 11.05 -9.72
CA THR A 198 -3.05 11.79 -9.94
C THR A 198 -3.13 12.73 -11.14
N SER A 199 -2.05 13.38 -11.55
CA SER A 199 -1.96 14.08 -12.84
C SER A 199 -0.78 13.56 -13.65
N LEU A 200 -0.90 13.59 -14.98
CA LEU A 200 0.23 13.39 -15.87
C LEU A 200 1.02 14.69 -16.12
N PHE A 201 0.54 15.82 -15.57
CA PHE A 201 1.16 17.14 -15.69
C PHE A 201 1.48 17.54 -17.15
N HIS A 202 0.68 17.03 -18.09
CA HIS A 202 0.96 17.12 -19.52
C HIS A 202 1.19 18.56 -20.00
N GLU A 203 0.29 19.48 -19.63
CA GLU A 203 0.38 20.88 -20.03
C GLU A 203 1.69 21.53 -19.57
N GLU A 204 2.11 21.28 -18.32
CA GLU A 204 3.38 21.77 -17.78
C GLU A 204 4.58 21.13 -18.51
N LEU A 205 4.58 19.81 -18.64
CA LEU A 205 5.64 19.05 -19.28
C LEU A 205 5.80 19.40 -20.77
N SER A 206 4.73 19.86 -21.44
CA SER A 206 4.77 20.32 -22.84
C SER A 206 5.50 21.65 -23.03
N LYS A 207 5.57 22.45 -21.96
CA LYS A 207 6.22 23.77 -21.94
C LYS A 207 7.65 23.70 -21.38
N LYS A 208 8.04 22.58 -20.75
CA LYS A 208 9.40 22.37 -20.25
C LYS A 208 10.37 22.07 -21.39
N PRO A 209 11.64 22.53 -21.29
CA PRO A 209 12.67 22.13 -22.25
C PRO A 209 12.90 20.62 -22.17
N ALA A 210 13.48 20.05 -23.23
CA ALA A 210 13.96 18.67 -23.21
C ALA A 210 14.96 18.46 -22.06
N PHE A 211 15.01 17.24 -21.51
CA PHE A 211 16.03 16.90 -20.52
C PHE A 211 17.44 17.03 -21.11
N SER A 212 18.41 17.41 -20.27
CA SER A 212 19.75 17.75 -20.76
C SER A 212 20.54 16.52 -21.20
N LYS A 213 21.52 16.72 -22.11
CA LYS A 213 22.43 15.64 -22.54
C LYS A 213 23.48 15.34 -21.47
N GLU A 214 23.87 16.36 -20.71
CA GLU A 214 24.88 16.32 -19.67
C GLU A 214 24.36 15.68 -18.38
N GLY A 215 23.09 15.90 -18.05
CA GLY A 215 22.37 15.27 -16.95
C GLY A 215 21.71 13.96 -17.37
N TYR A 216 20.43 14.00 -17.75
CA TYR A 216 19.64 12.83 -18.12
C TYR A 216 20.33 11.96 -19.19
N GLY A 217 20.88 12.59 -20.22
CA GLY A 217 21.56 11.91 -21.33
C GLY A 217 22.81 11.13 -20.91
N SER A 218 23.51 11.55 -19.84
CA SER A 218 24.81 10.96 -19.44
C SER A 218 24.67 9.70 -18.57
N VAL A 219 23.51 9.49 -17.95
CA VAL A 219 23.24 8.32 -17.11
C VAL A 219 22.93 7.09 -17.98
N ASP A 220 23.57 5.96 -17.64
CA ASP A 220 23.31 4.65 -18.26
C ASP A 220 21.84 4.24 -18.06
N LYS A 221 21.16 3.86 -19.15
CA LYS A 221 19.75 3.43 -19.15
C LYS A 221 19.63 1.97 -19.54
N ILE A 222 18.75 1.24 -18.87
CA ILE A 222 18.33 -0.13 -19.22
C ILE A 222 16.82 -0.13 -19.35
N TYR A 223 16.29 -0.82 -20.34
CA TYR A 223 14.84 -0.96 -20.52
C TYR A 223 14.43 -2.42 -20.34
N ILE A 224 13.39 -2.67 -19.54
CA ILE A 224 12.76 -3.97 -19.35
C ILE A 224 11.39 -3.92 -20.02
N ILE A 225 11.25 -4.65 -21.12
CA ILE A 225 10.01 -4.77 -21.88
C ILE A 225 9.07 -5.74 -21.17
N CYS A 226 7.83 -5.34 -20.97
CA CYS A 226 6.75 -6.23 -20.54
C CYS A 226 5.97 -6.70 -21.77
N GLY A 227 6.08 -7.99 -22.10
CA GLY A 227 5.61 -8.53 -23.39
C GLY A 227 4.10 -8.46 -23.60
N ASP A 228 3.32 -8.60 -22.53
CA ASP A 228 1.85 -8.63 -22.57
C ASP A 228 1.22 -7.32 -22.06
N ASP A 229 2.01 -6.24 -21.94
CA ASP A 229 1.48 -4.95 -21.49
C ASP A 229 0.43 -4.40 -22.47
N ALA A 230 -0.81 -4.33 -22.01
CA ALA A 230 -1.95 -3.83 -22.75
C ALA A 230 -2.15 -2.32 -22.62
N SER A 231 -1.42 -1.66 -21.71
CA SER A 231 -1.44 -0.21 -21.49
C SER A 231 -0.36 0.54 -22.28
N ILE A 232 0.85 0.00 -22.30
CA ILE A 232 2.01 0.50 -23.04
C ILE A 232 2.52 -0.67 -23.88
N SER A 233 1.94 -0.87 -25.07
CA SER A 233 2.23 -2.06 -25.88
C SER A 233 3.72 -2.31 -26.10
N ALA A 234 4.14 -3.58 -26.17
CA ALA A 234 5.53 -3.94 -26.44
C ALA A 234 6.07 -3.29 -27.74
N ASP A 235 5.22 -3.07 -28.75
CA ASP A 235 5.58 -2.33 -29.96
C ASP A 235 5.88 -0.86 -29.69
N PHE A 236 5.09 -0.20 -28.84
CA PHE A 236 5.39 1.17 -28.40
C PHE A 236 6.65 1.23 -27.52
N GLN A 237 6.85 0.26 -26.63
CA GLN A 237 8.08 0.15 -25.83
C GLN A 237 9.32 0.02 -26.73
N ARG A 238 9.28 -0.83 -27.76
CA ARG A 238 10.35 -0.96 -28.77
C ARG A 238 10.52 0.30 -29.59
N TRP A 239 9.44 0.99 -29.94
CA TRP A 239 9.51 2.29 -30.62
C TRP A 239 10.26 3.32 -29.76
N MET A 240 9.98 3.41 -28.45
CA MET A 240 10.73 4.30 -27.54
C MET A 240 12.23 4.00 -27.56
N ILE A 241 12.59 2.72 -27.45
CA ILE A 241 13.98 2.27 -27.47
C ILE A 241 14.68 2.60 -28.79
N GLN A 242 14.00 2.47 -29.93
CA GLN A 242 14.56 2.81 -31.24
C GLN A 242 14.85 4.31 -31.38
N ASN A 243 13.99 5.16 -30.80
CA ASN A 243 14.14 6.62 -30.88
C ASN A 243 15.10 7.18 -29.83
N ASN A 244 15.25 6.50 -28.69
CA ASN A 244 16.21 6.83 -27.63
C ASN A 244 16.95 5.55 -27.18
N PRO A 245 18.02 5.14 -27.90
CA PRO A 245 18.74 3.90 -27.62
C PRO A 245 19.28 3.82 -26.20
N VAL A 246 19.04 2.68 -25.56
CA VAL A 246 19.50 2.36 -24.20
C VAL A 246 20.70 1.41 -24.24
N LYS A 247 21.40 1.28 -23.11
CA LYS A 247 22.60 0.43 -23.00
C LYS A 247 22.28 -1.06 -23.07
N GLU A 248 21.15 -1.47 -22.52
CA GLU A 248 20.70 -2.85 -22.50
C GLU A 248 19.17 -2.90 -22.53
N VAL A 249 18.64 -3.92 -23.21
CA VAL A 249 17.21 -4.21 -23.26
C VAL A 249 16.99 -5.64 -22.77
N MET A 250 16.10 -5.81 -21.82
CA MET A 250 15.61 -7.10 -21.34
C MET A 250 14.12 -7.21 -21.67
N GLU A 251 13.59 -8.43 -21.74
CA GLU A 251 12.16 -8.66 -21.99
C GLU A 251 11.65 -9.75 -21.05
N ILE A 252 10.52 -9.48 -20.39
CA ILE A 252 9.80 -10.46 -19.58
C ILE A 252 8.53 -10.83 -20.34
N ASN A 253 8.56 -12.02 -20.95
CA ASN A 253 7.39 -12.57 -21.63
C ASN A 253 6.24 -12.79 -20.63
N GLU A 254 5.01 -12.60 -21.08
CA GLU A 254 3.78 -12.76 -20.27
C GLU A 254 3.64 -11.78 -19.08
N ALA A 255 4.57 -10.83 -18.91
CA ALA A 255 4.38 -9.74 -17.96
C ALA A 255 3.38 -8.74 -18.54
N ASP A 256 2.32 -8.46 -17.77
CA ASP A 256 1.45 -7.32 -18.03
C ASP A 256 2.14 -6.00 -17.63
N GLY A 257 1.38 -4.89 -17.67
CA GLY A 257 1.89 -3.59 -17.25
C GLY A 257 2.34 -3.56 -15.80
N MET A 258 1.89 -4.49 -14.96
CA MET A 258 2.27 -4.61 -13.56
C MET A 258 3.23 -5.79 -13.32
N ALA A 259 4.35 -5.84 -14.05
CA ALA A 259 5.36 -6.90 -13.94
C ALA A 259 5.84 -7.19 -12.50
N MET A 260 5.85 -6.18 -11.62
CA MET A 260 6.17 -6.34 -10.21
C MET A 260 5.13 -7.14 -9.41
N LEU A 261 3.96 -7.41 -10.00
CA LEU A 261 2.88 -8.21 -9.43
C LEU A 261 2.61 -9.49 -10.23
N SER A 262 2.60 -9.42 -11.57
CA SER A 262 2.35 -10.56 -12.46
C SER A 262 3.57 -11.48 -12.61
N LYS A 263 4.78 -10.92 -12.69
CA LYS A 263 6.05 -11.64 -12.86
C LYS A 263 7.15 -11.14 -11.89
N PRO A 264 6.88 -11.10 -10.57
CA PRO A 264 7.79 -10.48 -9.60
C PRO A 264 9.16 -11.18 -9.54
N LYS A 265 9.20 -12.51 -9.72
CA LYS A 265 10.45 -13.29 -9.63
C LYS A 265 11.37 -13.00 -10.80
N GLU A 266 10.82 -12.97 -12.01
CA GLU A 266 11.51 -12.65 -13.25
C GLU A 266 12.02 -11.20 -13.21
N LEU A 267 11.20 -10.26 -12.74
CA LEU A 267 11.64 -8.88 -12.56
C LEU A 267 12.77 -8.76 -11.55
N CYS A 268 12.70 -9.46 -10.41
CA CYS A 268 13.82 -9.53 -9.46
C CYS A 268 15.09 -10.12 -10.09
N GLN A 269 14.98 -11.16 -10.93
CA GLN A 269 16.13 -11.72 -11.64
C GLN A 269 16.78 -10.69 -12.59
N CYS A 270 15.98 -9.90 -13.31
CA CYS A 270 16.48 -8.80 -14.12
C CYS A 270 17.22 -7.76 -13.27
N ILE A 271 16.58 -7.26 -12.20
CA ILE A 271 17.15 -6.23 -11.33
C ILE A 271 18.45 -6.71 -10.68
N THR A 272 18.47 -7.92 -10.13
CA THR A 272 19.67 -8.49 -9.48
C THR A 272 20.80 -8.73 -10.47
N GLY A 273 20.51 -9.19 -11.69
CA GLY A 273 21.50 -9.28 -12.76
C GLY A 273 22.15 -7.92 -13.09
N ILE A 274 21.34 -6.85 -13.11
CA ILE A 274 21.82 -5.47 -13.33
C ILE A 274 22.70 -5.00 -12.16
N VAL A 275 22.28 -5.25 -10.93
CA VAL A 275 23.03 -4.88 -9.70
C VAL A 275 24.38 -5.58 -9.69
N ASP A 276 24.40 -6.89 -9.90
CA ASP A 276 25.61 -7.70 -9.88
C ASP A 276 26.60 -7.29 -10.97
N ASN A 277 26.11 -6.97 -12.17
CA ASN A 277 26.94 -6.46 -13.26
C ASN A 277 27.48 -5.05 -12.98
N SER A 278 26.70 -4.21 -12.30
CA SER A 278 27.14 -2.87 -11.90
C SER A 278 28.22 -2.93 -10.82
N ASN A 279 28.11 -3.88 -9.88
CA ASN A 279 29.12 -4.13 -8.85
C ASN A 279 30.42 -4.74 -9.42
N LYS A 280 30.33 -5.62 -10.43
CA LYS A 280 31.50 -6.25 -11.10
C LYS A 280 32.39 -5.25 -11.84
N LYS A 281 31.92 -4.04 -12.17
CA LYS A 281 32.78 -2.98 -12.76
C LYS A 281 33.83 -2.43 -11.78
N ALA A 282 33.82 -2.81 -10.50
CA ALA A 282 34.76 -2.32 -9.48
C ALA A 282 35.95 -3.25 -9.15
N VAL A 283 35.97 -4.54 -9.53
CA VAL A 283 37.11 -5.49 -9.34
C VAL A 283 37.02 -6.62 -10.39
N PRO A 284 38.13 -7.18 -10.93
CA PRO A 284 38.08 -8.11 -12.08
C PRO A 284 37.46 -9.49 -11.79
N ASN A 285 36.61 -9.90 -12.75
CA ASN A 285 35.90 -11.17 -13.01
C ASN A 285 36.29 -12.48 -12.32
N GLU A 286 35.25 -13.29 -12.05
CA GLU A 286 35.15 -14.69 -12.51
C GLU A 286 33.69 -15.08 -12.84
N THR A 287 33.54 -15.93 -13.86
CA THR A 287 32.31 -16.25 -14.61
C THR A 287 31.62 -17.50 -14.06
N LEU A 288 30.28 -17.57 -14.05
CA LEU A 288 29.54 -18.83 -13.90
C LEU A 288 28.30 -18.87 -14.80
N ALA A 289 28.06 -20.05 -15.35
CA ALA A 289 27.24 -20.36 -16.52
C ALA A 289 25.77 -20.71 -16.19
N LEU A 290 24.90 -20.48 -17.18
CA LEU A 290 23.48 -20.85 -17.25
C LEU A 290 23.27 -22.37 -17.45
N CYS A 291 22.14 -22.88 -16.96
CA CYS A 291 21.55 -24.15 -17.41
C CYS A 291 19.99 -24.10 -17.32
N PRO A 292 19.23 -24.83 -18.17
CA PRO A 292 17.87 -24.42 -18.53
C PRO A 292 16.71 -25.37 -18.10
N THR A 293 15.51 -24.78 -18.00
CA THR A 293 14.10 -25.26 -18.23
C THR A 293 13.48 -26.44 -17.42
N VAL A 294 12.23 -26.24 -16.96
CA VAL A 294 10.91 -26.82 -17.40
C VAL A 294 9.97 -27.10 -16.20
N CYS A 295 8.73 -26.55 -16.20
CA CYS A 295 7.43 -27.29 -16.20
C CYS A 295 6.23 -26.45 -15.71
N LEU A 296 5.23 -26.41 -16.59
CA LEU A 296 3.87 -25.88 -16.45
C LEU A 296 3.02 -26.71 -15.48
N LEU A 297 2.10 -26.06 -14.76
CA LEU A 297 0.91 -26.71 -14.19
C LEU A 297 -0.34 -25.88 -14.49
N GLN A 298 -1.36 -26.58 -14.95
CA GLN A 298 -2.68 -26.09 -15.34
C GLN A 298 -3.58 -25.94 -14.11
N ASN A 299 -4.40 -24.88 -14.08
CA ASN A 299 -5.48 -24.73 -13.11
C ASN A 299 -6.77 -25.44 -13.58
N PRO A 300 -7.51 -26.11 -12.68
CA PRO A 300 -8.83 -26.67 -13.00
C PRO A 300 -9.93 -25.60 -12.93
N SER A 301 -10.92 -25.77 -13.78
CA SER A 301 -12.12 -24.95 -13.88
C SER A 301 -13.18 -25.36 -12.85
N GLU A 302 -13.69 -24.39 -12.09
CA GLU A 302 -14.83 -24.60 -11.20
C GLU A 302 -16.15 -24.12 -11.82
N LYS A 303 -17.18 -24.96 -11.66
CA LYS A 303 -18.55 -24.72 -12.11
C LYS A 303 -19.30 -23.85 -11.10
N LYS A 304 -19.87 -22.73 -11.56
CA LYS A 304 -20.82 -21.92 -10.78
C LYS A 304 -22.17 -22.62 -10.65
N GLY A 305 -22.55 -22.98 -9.43
CA GLY A 305 -23.93 -23.29 -9.06
C GLY A 305 -24.76 -22.02 -8.88
N ARG A 306 -26.00 -22.02 -9.38
CA ARG A 306 -26.99 -20.95 -9.14
C ARG A 306 -27.57 -21.10 -7.74
N MET A 307 -27.49 -20.04 -6.92
CA MET A 307 -28.20 -19.92 -5.64
C MET A 307 -29.23 -18.78 -5.77
N GLY A 308 -30.40 -18.96 -5.15
CA GLY A 308 -31.67 -18.28 -5.48
C GLY A 308 -31.83 -16.80 -5.09
N ASP A 309 -33.02 -16.27 -5.42
CA ASP A 309 -33.45 -14.86 -5.45
C ASP A 309 -33.47 -14.06 -4.12
N GLN A 310 -32.65 -14.40 -3.12
CA GLN A 310 -32.44 -13.51 -1.97
C GLN A 310 -31.28 -12.56 -2.24
N LYS A 311 -31.53 -11.25 -2.13
CA LYS A 311 -30.47 -10.22 -2.21
C LYS A 311 -29.40 -10.58 -1.14
N PRO A 312 -28.15 -10.87 -1.52
CA PRO A 312 -27.14 -11.29 -0.55
C PRO A 312 -26.90 -10.17 0.46
N MET A 313 -26.89 -10.52 1.76
CA MET A 313 -26.54 -9.55 2.81
C MET A 313 -25.16 -8.98 2.54
N ARG A 314 -25.03 -7.65 2.69
CA ARG A 314 -23.77 -6.94 2.49
C ARG A 314 -22.89 -7.04 3.73
N ILE A 315 -21.62 -7.41 3.52
CA ILE A 315 -20.60 -7.46 4.56
C ILE A 315 -19.75 -6.19 4.46
N ILE A 316 -19.62 -5.49 5.57
CA ILE A 316 -18.87 -4.24 5.66
C ILE A 316 -17.70 -4.42 6.62
N LEU A 317 -16.49 -4.24 6.10
CA LEU A 317 -15.23 -4.48 6.80
C LEU A 317 -14.62 -3.15 7.26
N VAL A 318 -14.30 -3.04 8.54
CA VAL A 318 -13.73 -1.84 9.18
C VAL A 318 -12.38 -2.21 9.78
N HIS A 319 -11.33 -1.47 9.43
CA HIS A 319 -9.96 -1.74 9.85
C HIS A 319 -9.64 -1.21 11.26
N GLY A 320 -8.51 -1.66 11.83
CA GLY A 320 -7.96 -1.15 13.09
C GLY A 320 -7.03 0.06 12.93
N SER A 321 -6.43 0.50 14.03
CA SER A 321 -5.49 1.64 14.06
C SER A 321 -4.35 1.47 13.05
N SER A 322 -3.97 2.57 12.41
CA SER A 322 -2.86 2.69 11.45
C SER A 322 -2.98 1.92 10.13
N HIS A 323 -4.01 1.08 10.00
CA HIS A 323 -4.33 0.36 8.77
C HIS A 323 -5.32 1.18 7.93
N GLY A 324 -5.70 0.63 6.78
CA GLY A 324 -6.81 1.08 5.95
C GLY A 324 -7.62 -0.12 5.46
N ALA A 325 -8.64 0.13 4.66
CA ALA A 325 -9.45 -0.89 3.99
C ALA A 325 -8.58 -1.99 3.35
N TRP A 326 -7.44 -1.61 2.78
CA TRP A 326 -6.47 -2.50 2.13
C TRP A 326 -6.06 -3.72 2.94
N CYS A 327 -6.10 -3.68 4.28
CA CYS A 327 -5.73 -4.85 5.10
C CYS A 327 -6.67 -6.03 4.85
N TRP A 328 -7.85 -5.79 4.29
CA TRP A 328 -8.86 -6.81 4.00
C TRP A 328 -8.77 -7.41 2.59
N TYR A 329 -7.81 -7.02 1.75
CA TYR A 329 -7.87 -7.35 0.31
C TYR A 329 -7.97 -8.86 0.02
N LYS A 330 -7.25 -9.72 0.76
CA LYS A 330 -7.31 -11.19 0.61
C LYS A 330 -8.69 -11.74 0.97
N VAL A 331 -9.21 -11.34 2.13
CA VAL A 331 -10.54 -11.74 2.62
C VAL A 331 -11.64 -11.22 1.69
N MET A 332 -11.53 -9.97 1.24
CA MET A 332 -12.47 -9.37 0.30
C MET A 332 -12.45 -10.10 -1.05
N ALA A 333 -11.27 -10.39 -1.61
CA ALA A 333 -11.14 -11.18 -2.83
C ALA A 333 -11.76 -12.58 -2.67
N GLY A 334 -11.49 -13.26 -1.54
CA GLY A 334 -12.06 -14.55 -1.20
C GLY A 334 -13.59 -14.51 -1.13
N LEU A 335 -14.17 -13.54 -0.43
CA LEU A 335 -15.62 -13.39 -0.31
C LEU A 335 -16.29 -13.00 -1.63
N LEU A 336 -15.69 -12.08 -2.41
CA LEU A 336 -16.18 -11.71 -3.74
C LEU A 336 -16.18 -12.91 -4.70
N SER A 337 -15.13 -13.74 -4.66
CA SER A 337 -15.04 -14.96 -5.49
C SER A 337 -16.15 -15.97 -5.18
N LYS A 338 -16.60 -16.02 -3.93
CA LYS A 338 -17.73 -16.83 -3.45
C LYS A 338 -19.10 -16.19 -3.74
N GLY A 339 -19.14 -14.98 -4.30
CA GLY A 339 -20.36 -14.28 -4.69
C GLY A 339 -21.01 -13.45 -3.58
N TYR A 340 -20.32 -13.21 -2.46
CA TYR A 340 -20.80 -12.29 -1.43
C TYR A 340 -20.65 -10.83 -1.87
N SER A 341 -21.54 -9.97 -1.39
CA SER A 341 -21.38 -8.52 -1.54
C SER A 341 -20.58 -7.98 -0.38
N VAL A 342 -19.36 -7.51 -0.63
CA VAL A 342 -18.43 -7.05 0.41
C VAL A 342 -17.90 -5.66 0.08
N LYS A 343 -17.74 -4.81 1.11
CA LYS A 343 -17.07 -3.52 1.00
C LYS A 343 -16.21 -3.29 2.24
N ALA A 344 -14.95 -2.93 2.06
CA ALA A 344 -14.12 -2.37 3.13
C ALA A 344 -14.17 -0.84 3.08
N ILE A 345 -14.13 -0.20 4.25
CA ILE A 345 -14.20 1.26 4.39
C ILE A 345 -12.88 1.77 4.95
N ASP A 346 -12.32 2.81 4.32
CA ASP A 346 -11.29 3.64 4.93
C ASP A 346 -11.94 4.59 5.93
N LEU A 347 -11.49 4.53 7.19
CA LEU A 347 -11.78 5.57 8.18
C LEU A 347 -10.98 6.83 7.83
N ALA A 348 -11.33 7.97 8.45
CA ALA A 348 -10.67 9.22 8.09
C ALA A 348 -9.16 9.15 8.38
N ALA A 349 -8.36 9.79 7.53
CA ALA A 349 -6.90 9.76 7.60
C ALA A 349 -6.26 8.36 7.56
N SER A 350 -6.99 7.36 7.07
CA SER A 350 -6.55 5.97 6.95
C SER A 350 -6.58 5.50 5.50
N GLY A 351 -5.79 4.46 5.16
CA GLY A 351 -5.71 3.93 3.79
C GLY A 351 -5.53 5.01 2.72
N ALA A 352 -6.45 5.09 1.76
CA ALA A 352 -6.43 6.07 0.67
C ALA A 352 -7.04 7.44 1.03
N ASP A 353 -7.61 7.61 2.22
CA ASP A 353 -8.23 8.87 2.65
C ASP A 353 -7.17 9.97 2.86
N SER A 354 -7.30 11.10 2.16
CA SER A 354 -6.24 12.09 2.13
C SER A 354 -6.17 13.03 3.35
N ARG A 355 -7.06 12.88 4.34
CA ARG A 355 -7.03 13.68 5.57
C ARG A 355 -5.84 13.31 6.44
N LYS A 356 -5.42 14.21 7.33
CA LYS A 356 -4.26 14.04 8.21
C LYS A 356 -4.66 14.12 9.69
N ILE A 357 -4.01 13.31 10.52
CA ILE A 357 -4.05 13.46 11.98
C ILE A 357 -2.81 14.25 12.41
N PRO A 358 -2.94 15.34 13.19
CA PRO A 358 -4.20 15.88 13.74
C PRO A 358 -4.89 16.95 12.88
N GLU A 359 -4.31 17.37 11.75
CA GLU A 359 -4.69 18.62 11.08
C GLU A 359 -6.13 18.66 10.57
N ASP A 360 -6.59 17.56 9.96
CA ASP A 360 -7.95 17.42 9.43
C ASP A 360 -8.82 16.50 10.31
N VAL A 361 -8.20 15.62 11.11
CA VAL A 361 -8.86 14.63 11.97
C VAL A 361 -8.30 14.77 13.38
N SER A 362 -9.08 15.41 14.25
CA SER A 362 -8.64 15.73 15.61
C SER A 362 -9.48 15.08 16.70
N THR A 363 -10.66 14.56 16.35
CA THR A 363 -11.59 13.88 17.27
C THR A 363 -11.91 12.47 16.79
N PHE A 364 -12.44 11.63 17.69
CA PHE A 364 -12.92 10.29 17.30
C PHE A 364 -14.09 10.37 16.29
N ASP A 365 -14.95 11.39 16.39
CA ASP A 365 -16.07 11.58 15.45
C ASP A 365 -15.55 11.91 14.05
N ASP A 366 -14.52 12.77 13.93
CA ASP A 366 -13.85 13.02 12.65
C ASP A 366 -13.31 11.71 12.06
N TYR A 367 -12.64 10.91 12.89
CA TYR A 367 -12.06 9.63 12.51
C TYR A 367 -13.12 8.63 12.02
N ASN A 368 -14.23 8.52 12.75
CA ASN A 368 -15.31 7.57 12.47
C ASN A 368 -16.31 8.07 11.41
N SER A 369 -16.21 9.33 10.99
CA SER A 369 -17.16 9.96 10.06
C SER A 369 -17.46 9.16 8.79
N PRO A 370 -16.50 8.49 8.11
CA PRO A 370 -16.81 7.75 6.88
C PRO A 370 -17.73 6.55 7.13
N LEU A 371 -17.57 5.86 8.26
CA LEU A 371 -18.44 4.75 8.63
C LEU A 371 -19.84 5.27 8.94
N MET A 372 -19.96 6.34 9.73
CA MET A 372 -21.25 6.92 10.13
C MET A 372 -22.02 7.46 8.93
N GLU A 373 -21.33 8.14 8.00
CA GLU A 373 -21.91 8.59 6.73
C GLU A 373 -22.40 7.39 5.92
N PHE A 374 -21.57 6.35 5.75
CA PHE A 374 -21.97 5.14 5.05
C PHE A 374 -23.23 4.50 5.67
N MET A 375 -23.29 4.36 7.00
CA MET A 375 -24.45 3.81 7.71
C MET A 375 -25.72 4.64 7.46
N SER A 376 -25.60 5.97 7.35
CA SER A 376 -26.73 6.85 7.03
C SER A 376 -27.30 6.58 5.63
N THR A 377 -26.47 6.15 4.67
CA THR A 377 -26.90 5.85 3.29
C THR A 377 -27.62 4.52 3.11
N ILE A 378 -27.56 3.63 4.10
CA ILE A 378 -28.24 2.32 4.03
C ILE A 378 -29.75 2.57 4.08
N PRO A 379 -30.53 2.08 3.10
CA PRO A 379 -31.98 2.27 3.06
C PRO A 379 -32.69 1.66 4.26
N ASP A 380 -33.82 2.26 4.66
CA ASP A 380 -34.67 1.71 5.71
C ASP A 380 -35.13 0.29 5.37
N GLY A 381 -35.04 -0.60 6.35
CA GLY A 381 -35.37 -2.02 6.19
C GLY A 381 -34.26 -2.88 5.56
N GLU A 382 -33.18 -2.29 5.04
CA GLU A 382 -31.98 -3.04 4.67
C GLU A 382 -31.10 -3.26 5.91
N LYS A 383 -30.56 -4.47 6.04
CA LYS A 383 -29.61 -4.81 7.09
C LYS A 383 -28.29 -5.30 6.51
N ILE A 384 -27.20 -4.98 7.22
CA ILE A 384 -25.84 -5.38 6.86
C ILE A 384 -25.18 -6.19 7.97
N ILE A 385 -24.07 -6.86 7.63
CA ILE A 385 -23.14 -7.44 8.59
C ILE A 385 -21.95 -6.48 8.71
N LEU A 386 -21.64 -6.05 9.93
CA LEU A 386 -20.45 -5.24 10.22
C LEU A 386 -19.34 -6.13 10.79
N VAL A 387 -18.10 -5.97 10.32
CA VAL A 387 -16.93 -6.67 10.85
C VAL A 387 -15.87 -5.65 11.23
N GLY A 388 -15.46 -5.66 12.49
CA GLY A 388 -14.52 -4.69 13.06
C GLY A 388 -13.20 -5.34 13.44
N HIS A 389 -12.15 -4.83 12.81
CA HIS A 389 -10.72 -4.94 13.07
C HIS A 389 -10.19 -4.27 14.35
N SER A 390 -9.74 -4.93 15.42
CA SER A 390 -8.90 -4.25 16.44
C SER A 390 -9.58 -2.98 17.01
N PHE A 391 -9.01 -1.79 16.77
CA PHE A 391 -9.61 -0.50 17.10
C PHE A 391 -10.97 -0.23 16.44
N GLY A 392 -11.17 -0.76 15.23
CA GLY A 392 -12.43 -0.74 14.49
C GLY A 392 -13.61 -1.36 15.26
N GLY A 393 -13.36 -2.18 16.29
CA GLY A 393 -14.41 -2.64 17.21
C GLY A 393 -15.14 -1.49 17.92
N LEU A 394 -14.44 -0.41 18.27
CA LEU A 394 -15.09 0.78 18.83
C LEU A 394 -15.92 1.52 17.79
N ASN A 395 -15.40 1.68 16.56
CA ASN A 395 -16.15 2.26 15.44
C ASN A 395 -17.46 1.51 15.19
N LEU A 396 -17.42 0.18 15.25
CA LEU A 396 -18.61 -0.68 15.21
C LEU A 396 -19.57 -0.36 16.34
N ALA A 397 -19.08 -0.26 17.58
CA ALA A 397 -19.94 0.00 18.74
C ALA A 397 -20.73 1.32 18.61
N PHE A 398 -20.09 2.38 18.10
CA PHE A 398 -20.78 3.65 17.79
C PHE A 398 -21.81 3.51 16.67
N ALA A 399 -21.49 2.78 15.59
CA ALA A 399 -22.45 2.51 14.53
C ALA A 399 -23.64 1.68 15.02
N MET A 400 -23.41 0.72 15.93
CA MET A 400 -24.44 -0.10 16.55
C MET A 400 -25.36 0.70 17.46
N ASP A 401 -24.83 1.68 18.18
CA ASP A 401 -25.63 2.53 19.06
C ASP A 401 -26.50 3.51 18.28
N ALA A 402 -25.98 4.05 17.17
CA ALA A 402 -26.68 5.02 16.33
C ALA A 402 -27.65 4.40 15.31
N PHE A 403 -27.35 3.20 14.79
CA PHE A 403 -28.10 2.54 13.71
C PHE A 403 -28.42 1.06 13.99
N PRO A 404 -28.93 0.71 15.20
CA PRO A 404 -29.15 -0.69 15.57
C PRO A 404 -30.09 -1.43 14.59
N GLU A 405 -31.06 -0.72 14.00
CA GLU A 405 -32.04 -1.26 13.06
C GLU A 405 -31.45 -1.66 11.71
N LYS A 406 -30.31 -1.08 11.32
CA LYS A 406 -29.62 -1.32 10.04
C LYS A 406 -28.58 -2.45 10.11
N ILE A 407 -28.39 -3.05 11.29
CA ILE A 407 -27.36 -4.05 11.52
C ILE A 407 -28.02 -5.40 11.82
N ALA A 408 -27.70 -6.40 11.00
CA ALA A 408 -28.13 -7.78 11.23
C ALA A 408 -27.27 -8.45 12.30
N ALA A 409 -25.95 -8.26 12.22
CA ALA A 409 -24.98 -8.74 13.18
C ALA A 409 -23.70 -7.91 13.12
N ALA A 410 -23.00 -7.81 14.25
CA ALA A 410 -21.68 -7.21 14.37
C ALA A 410 -20.66 -8.28 14.78
N VAL A 411 -19.57 -8.40 14.02
CA VAL A 411 -18.47 -9.34 14.23
C VAL A 411 -17.25 -8.56 14.71
N PHE A 412 -16.79 -8.86 15.92
CA PHE A 412 -15.59 -8.28 16.51
C PHE A 412 -14.42 -9.23 16.28
N LEU A 413 -13.45 -8.85 15.45
CA LEU A 413 -12.31 -9.68 15.07
C LEU A 413 -11.05 -9.21 15.79
N THR A 414 -10.65 -9.97 16.82
CA THR A 414 -9.61 -9.56 17.79
C THR A 414 -9.67 -8.05 18.11
N ALA A 415 -10.88 -7.60 18.42
CA ALA A 415 -11.24 -6.19 18.47
C ALA A 415 -11.59 -5.74 19.88
N PHE A 416 -11.49 -4.43 20.12
CA PHE A 416 -12.07 -3.85 21.33
C PHE A 416 -13.58 -4.06 21.32
N LEU A 417 -14.07 -4.69 22.38
CA LEU A 417 -15.50 -4.94 22.60
C LEU A 417 -15.91 -4.19 23.87
N PRO A 418 -16.53 -3.00 23.74
CA PRO A 418 -16.97 -2.22 24.89
C PRO A 418 -18.22 -2.83 25.56
N ASP A 419 -18.63 -2.26 26.69
CA ASP A 419 -19.87 -2.58 27.39
C ASP A 419 -20.78 -1.34 27.55
N THR A 420 -21.95 -1.51 28.16
CA THR A 420 -22.94 -0.41 28.38
C THR A 420 -22.79 0.28 29.74
N THR A 421 -21.69 0.05 30.46
CA THR A 421 -21.49 0.47 31.85
C THR A 421 -20.25 1.33 32.06
N HIS A 422 -19.24 1.14 31.23
CA HIS A 422 -18.01 1.91 31.23
C HIS A 422 -17.94 2.84 30.02
N GLN A 423 -17.21 3.95 30.18
CA GLN A 423 -16.94 4.84 29.06
C GLN A 423 -16.13 4.11 27.97
N PRO A 424 -16.33 4.45 26.68
CA PRO A 424 -15.63 3.78 25.58
C PRO A 424 -14.09 3.73 25.73
N SER A 425 -13.49 4.74 26.36
CA SER A 425 -12.04 4.80 26.61
C SER A 425 -11.52 3.69 27.53
N TYR A 426 -12.37 3.12 28.39
CA TYR A 426 -11.97 2.21 29.46
C TYR A 426 -11.17 1.00 28.95
N PHE A 427 -11.60 0.42 27.83
CA PHE A 427 -10.96 -0.75 27.22
C PHE A 427 -9.61 -0.40 26.57
N ILE A 428 -9.48 0.81 26.03
CA ILE A 428 -8.18 1.29 25.52
C ILE A 428 -7.23 1.52 26.69
N ASP A 429 -7.68 2.18 27.75
CA ASP A 429 -6.86 2.50 28.92
C ASP A 429 -6.32 1.21 29.57
N LEU A 430 -7.15 0.16 29.66
CA LEU A 430 -6.73 -1.16 30.12
C LEU A 430 -5.74 -1.86 29.20
N GLN A 431 -5.89 -1.73 27.87
CA GLN A 431 -4.93 -2.29 26.93
C GLN A 431 -3.58 -1.56 27.03
N LEU A 432 -3.57 -0.24 27.12
CA LEU A 432 -2.34 0.53 27.31
C LEU A 432 -1.64 0.14 28.61
N GLN A 433 -2.40 -0.06 29.70
CA GLN A 433 -1.84 -0.57 30.95
C GLN A 433 -1.21 -1.96 30.78
N GLN A 434 -1.85 -2.87 30.05
CA GLN A 434 -1.29 -4.20 29.78
C GLN A 434 -0.01 -4.15 28.94
N LEU A 435 0.07 -3.24 27.95
CA LEU A 435 1.30 -3.04 27.19
C LEU A 435 2.44 -2.56 28.09
N LEU A 436 2.15 -1.62 29.00
CA LEU A 436 3.12 -1.16 30.00
C LEU A 436 3.58 -2.29 30.93
N ASP A 437 2.64 -3.08 31.46
CA ASP A 437 2.94 -4.21 32.35
C ASP A 437 3.79 -5.28 31.65
N ARG A 438 3.57 -5.49 30.34
CA ARG A 438 4.34 -6.39 29.48
C ARG A 438 5.64 -5.78 28.95
N LYS A 439 5.94 -4.52 29.28
CA LYS A 439 7.10 -3.76 28.79
C LYS A 439 7.18 -3.69 27.26
N ILE A 440 6.02 -3.58 26.62
CA ILE A 440 5.91 -3.37 25.17
C ILE A 440 5.96 -1.87 24.92
N GLU A 441 7.03 -1.42 24.30
CA GLU A 441 7.20 -0.02 23.92
C GLU A 441 6.43 0.26 22.62
N LEU A 442 5.56 1.27 22.69
CA LEU A 442 4.83 1.79 21.55
C LEU A 442 5.32 3.21 21.28
N GLU A 443 5.58 3.55 20.02
CA GLU A 443 5.93 4.91 19.66
C GLU A 443 4.70 5.80 19.81
N ILE A 444 4.73 6.65 20.83
CA ILE A 444 3.64 7.56 21.20
C ILE A 444 4.15 8.99 21.15
N ASN A 445 3.48 9.82 20.36
CA ASN A 445 3.82 11.21 20.16
C ASN A 445 2.63 12.11 20.56
N PRO A 446 2.70 12.84 21.69
CA PRO A 446 1.66 13.78 22.09
C PRO A 446 1.72 15.05 21.22
N VAL A 447 0.60 15.44 20.63
CA VAL A 447 0.48 16.64 19.78
C VAL A 447 -0.52 17.62 20.37
N VAL A 448 -0.11 18.87 20.54
CA VAL A 448 -1.00 19.93 21.03
C VAL A 448 -1.90 20.39 19.89
N VAL A 449 -3.22 20.23 20.06
CA VAL A 449 -4.22 20.64 19.07
C VAL A 449 -5.07 21.78 19.65
N PRO A 450 -5.24 22.91 18.95
CA PRO A 450 -6.11 24.00 19.40
C PRO A 450 -7.53 23.52 19.72
N GLY A 451 -8.07 23.96 20.86
CA GLY A 451 -9.44 23.63 21.30
C GLY A 451 -9.55 22.36 22.15
N ARG A 452 -8.51 21.54 22.25
CA ARG A 452 -8.47 20.38 23.15
C ARG A 452 -7.98 20.75 24.55
N SER A 453 -8.43 20.01 25.56
CA SER A 453 -7.92 20.19 26.94
C SER A 453 -6.70 19.30 27.24
N GLU A 454 -6.53 18.21 26.48
CA GLU A 454 -5.36 17.33 26.57
C GLU A 454 -4.70 17.19 25.17
N PRO A 455 -3.39 16.93 25.09
CA PRO A 455 -2.74 16.61 23.83
C PRO A 455 -3.37 15.39 23.14
N LEU A 456 -3.48 15.44 21.81
CA LEU A 456 -3.86 14.27 21.03
C LEU A 456 -2.69 13.29 21.01
N ILE A 457 -2.92 12.05 21.42
CA ILE A 457 -1.91 11.01 21.45
C ILE A 457 -1.87 10.33 20.07
N THR A 458 -0.82 10.61 19.30
CA THR A 458 -0.59 9.94 18.01
C THR A 458 0.30 8.72 18.18
N ILE A 459 0.00 7.67 17.41
CA ILE A 459 0.68 6.37 17.44
C ILE A 459 1.15 6.02 16.03
N CYS A 460 2.37 5.51 15.93
CA CYS A 460 2.89 4.87 14.72
C CYS A 460 3.45 3.48 15.08
N PHE A 461 3.31 2.52 14.17
CA PHE A 461 3.90 1.20 14.32
C PHE A 461 5.14 1.09 13.43
N ASP A 462 6.32 1.03 14.05
CA ASP A 462 7.55 0.77 13.32
C ASP A 462 7.60 -0.68 12.80
N SER A 463 8.52 -0.94 11.86
CA SER A 463 8.68 -2.27 11.25
C SER A 463 8.93 -3.41 12.26
N LYS A 464 9.60 -3.12 13.39
CA LYS A 464 9.89 -4.12 14.42
C LYS A 464 8.63 -4.43 15.21
N PHE A 465 7.84 -3.41 15.55
CA PHE A 465 6.57 -3.55 16.22
C PHE A 465 5.59 -4.36 15.35
N LEU A 466 5.47 -4.01 14.07
CA LEU A 466 4.66 -4.76 13.11
C LEU A 466 5.04 -6.25 13.11
N ALA A 467 6.32 -6.57 12.93
CA ALA A 467 6.80 -7.94 12.85
C ALA A 467 6.65 -8.73 14.16
N THR A 468 6.69 -8.05 15.31
CA THR A 468 6.70 -8.73 16.63
C THR A 468 5.29 -8.93 17.18
N TYR A 469 4.39 -7.98 16.96
CA TYR A 469 3.11 -7.94 17.66
C TYR A 469 1.88 -8.03 16.75
N LEU A 470 2.01 -7.66 15.47
CA LEU A 470 0.86 -7.64 14.56
C LEU A 470 0.92 -8.74 13.49
N TYR A 471 2.09 -8.93 12.86
CA TYR A 471 2.32 -9.78 11.69
C TYR A 471 3.25 -10.97 11.99
N GLN A 472 3.39 -11.37 13.26
CA GLN A 472 4.37 -12.37 13.70
C GLN A 472 4.16 -13.76 13.07
N ASN A 473 2.95 -14.08 12.62
CA ASN A 473 2.64 -15.32 11.93
C ASN A 473 2.28 -15.10 10.45
N SER A 474 2.30 -13.85 9.98
CA SER A 474 2.05 -13.46 8.61
C SER A 474 3.29 -13.66 7.74
N SER A 475 3.11 -13.72 6.42
CA SER A 475 4.23 -13.87 5.51
C SER A 475 5.10 -12.60 5.50
N PHE A 476 6.39 -12.76 5.14
CA PHE A 476 7.28 -11.59 4.98
C PHE A 476 6.80 -10.63 3.86
N GLU A 477 6.09 -11.16 2.87
CA GLU A 477 5.44 -10.38 1.81
C GLU A 477 4.34 -9.47 2.38
N ASP A 478 3.49 -10.00 3.26
CA ASP A 478 2.41 -9.24 3.91
C ASP A 478 2.95 -8.18 4.86
N LEU A 479 3.96 -8.52 5.66
CA LEU A 479 4.67 -7.56 6.51
C LEU A 479 5.29 -6.43 5.66
N THR A 480 5.83 -6.78 4.48
CA THR A 480 6.40 -5.79 3.56
C THR A 480 5.32 -4.85 3.04
N LEU A 481 4.16 -5.35 2.60
CA LEU A 481 3.03 -4.53 2.19
C LEU A 481 2.58 -3.59 3.32
N ALA A 482 2.39 -4.13 4.53
CA ALA A 482 1.99 -3.36 5.71
C ALA A 482 2.97 -2.23 6.00
N SER A 483 4.29 -2.50 5.92
CA SER A 483 5.33 -1.50 6.17
C SER A 483 5.31 -0.32 5.20
N THR A 484 4.75 -0.49 3.99
CA THR A 484 4.59 0.60 3.01
C THR A 484 3.30 1.40 3.19
N MET A 485 2.39 0.93 4.06
CA MET A 485 1.00 1.41 4.10
C MET A 485 0.54 1.96 5.45
N MET A 486 1.38 1.86 6.49
CA MET A 486 1.03 2.36 7.81
C MET A 486 0.83 3.86 7.80
N ARG A 487 -0.21 4.31 8.49
CA ARG A 487 -0.49 5.73 8.74
C ARG A 487 -0.51 6.03 10.24
N PRO A 488 -0.19 7.27 10.64
CA PRO A 488 -0.39 7.68 12.02
C PRO A 488 -1.84 7.47 12.46
N ALA A 489 -2.02 6.93 13.66
CA ALA A 489 -3.33 6.79 14.30
C ALA A 489 -3.39 7.58 15.60
N SER A 490 -4.55 7.61 16.25
CA SER A 490 -4.70 8.18 17.58
C SER A 490 -5.61 7.30 18.44
N THR A 491 -5.42 7.35 19.75
CA THR A 491 -6.32 6.69 20.72
C THR A 491 -7.60 7.47 20.94
N PHE A 492 -7.61 8.77 20.61
CA PHE A 492 -8.71 9.71 20.88
C PHE A 492 -9.22 9.65 22.33
N SER A 493 -8.31 9.38 23.29
CA SER A 493 -8.66 9.05 24.67
C SER A 493 -9.53 10.12 25.35
N GLU A 494 -9.24 11.41 25.17
CA GLU A 494 -10.05 12.49 25.77
C GLU A 494 -11.47 12.50 25.20
N ASP A 495 -11.65 12.30 23.89
CA ASP A 495 -12.97 12.29 23.24
C ASP A 495 -13.79 11.10 23.74
N LEU A 496 -13.17 9.92 23.78
CA LEU A 496 -13.81 8.68 24.23
C LEU A 496 -14.11 8.68 25.74
N LYS A 497 -13.35 9.40 26.56
CA LYS A 497 -13.66 9.62 28.00
C LYS A 497 -14.88 10.51 28.20
N LYS A 498 -15.07 11.49 27.31
CA LYS A 498 -16.18 12.46 27.35
C LYS A 498 -17.44 11.97 26.65
N SER A 499 -17.33 10.90 25.85
CA SER A 499 -18.47 10.28 25.17
C SER A 499 -19.52 9.77 26.16
N SER A 500 -20.74 9.57 25.69
CA SER A 500 -21.78 8.90 26.46
C SER A 500 -21.56 7.39 26.52
N LEU A 501 -22.10 6.77 27.57
CA LEU A 501 -22.19 5.31 27.63
C LEU A 501 -23.04 4.79 26.46
N PHE A 502 -22.65 3.63 25.93
CA PHE A 502 -23.45 2.92 24.95
C PHE A 502 -24.78 2.45 25.55
N THR A 503 -25.87 2.57 24.78
CA THR A 503 -27.22 2.28 25.26
C THR A 503 -27.57 0.80 25.15
N LYS A 504 -28.58 0.36 25.91
CA LYS A 504 -29.09 -1.02 25.81
C LYS A 504 -29.95 -1.21 24.56
N GLU A 505 -30.64 -0.15 24.15
CA GLU A 505 -31.54 -0.12 23.00
C GLU A 505 -30.78 0.00 21.67
N GLY A 506 -29.62 0.67 21.67
CA GLY A 506 -28.68 0.76 20.56
C GLY A 506 -27.69 -0.39 20.57
N PHE A 507 -26.46 -0.14 21.05
CA PHE A 507 -25.37 -1.11 21.05
C PHE A 507 -25.75 -2.44 21.70
N GLY A 508 -26.48 -2.39 22.83
CA GLY A 508 -26.90 -3.57 23.56
C GLY A 508 -27.86 -4.48 22.79
N SER A 509 -28.65 -3.93 21.85
CA SER A 509 -29.71 -4.66 21.15
C SER A 509 -29.22 -5.42 19.91
N VAL A 510 -28.07 -5.01 19.36
CA VAL A 510 -27.48 -5.65 18.17
C VAL A 510 -26.81 -6.98 18.55
N ASP A 511 -27.01 -7.99 17.71
CA ASP A 511 -26.38 -9.30 17.83
C ASP A 511 -24.87 -9.22 17.60
N LYS A 512 -24.11 -9.76 18.56
CA LYS A 512 -22.64 -9.68 18.55
C LYS A 512 -22.04 -11.08 18.44
N MET A 513 -21.05 -11.20 17.55
CA MET A 513 -20.17 -12.35 17.42
C MET A 513 -18.74 -11.89 17.68
N TYR A 514 -17.90 -12.77 18.19
CA TYR A 514 -16.49 -12.47 18.42
C TYR A 514 -15.60 -13.55 17.81
N ILE A 515 -14.56 -13.15 17.09
CA ILE A 515 -13.54 -14.03 16.55
C ILE A 515 -12.25 -13.78 17.33
N VAL A 516 -11.85 -14.78 18.10
CA VAL A 516 -10.63 -14.79 18.92
C VAL A 516 -9.45 -15.29 18.09
N CYS A 517 -8.37 -14.52 18.07
CA CYS A 517 -7.10 -14.94 17.46
C CYS A 517 -6.16 -15.44 18.55
N ASN A 518 -5.78 -16.72 18.51
CA ASN A 518 -5.13 -17.39 19.63
C ASN A 518 -3.69 -16.94 19.88
N GLU A 519 -3.01 -16.50 18.83
CA GLU A 519 -1.60 -16.10 18.83
C GLU A 519 -1.44 -14.59 18.67
N ASP A 520 -2.51 -13.83 18.89
CA ASP A 520 -2.46 -12.37 18.95
C ASP A 520 -1.52 -11.90 20.06
N ALA A 521 -0.42 -11.27 19.66
CA ALA A 521 0.60 -10.78 20.57
C ALA A 521 0.31 -9.34 21.04
N LEU A 522 -0.60 -8.60 20.40
CA LEU A 522 -0.99 -7.26 20.82
C LEU A 522 -2.16 -7.32 21.81
N ILE A 523 -3.33 -7.74 21.36
CA ILE A 523 -4.55 -7.92 22.16
C ILE A 523 -4.61 -9.41 22.49
N ASN A 524 -3.91 -9.83 23.53
CA ASN A 524 -3.74 -11.25 23.79
C ASN A 524 -5.08 -11.98 24.05
N LYS A 525 -5.08 -13.30 23.85
CA LYS A 525 -6.26 -14.16 23.99
C LYS A 525 -6.98 -13.99 25.33
N ASP A 526 -6.23 -13.85 26.43
CA ASP A 526 -6.82 -13.70 27.77
C ASP A 526 -7.60 -12.39 27.88
N TYR A 527 -7.07 -11.31 27.31
CA TYR A 527 -7.74 -10.02 27.28
C TYR A 527 -8.96 -10.01 26.34
N GLN A 528 -8.86 -10.64 25.18
CA GLN A 528 -10.01 -10.85 24.29
C GLN A 528 -11.13 -11.58 25.02
N ARG A 529 -10.82 -12.69 25.70
CA ARG A 529 -11.81 -13.47 26.49
C ARG A 529 -12.38 -12.68 27.66
N TRP A 530 -11.56 -11.87 28.33
CA TRP A 530 -12.02 -10.99 29.40
C TRP A 530 -13.04 -9.95 28.89
N MET A 531 -12.80 -9.33 27.73
CA MET A 531 -13.77 -8.40 27.13
C MET A 531 -15.09 -9.09 26.78
N ILE A 532 -15.03 -10.29 26.19
CA ILE A 532 -16.22 -11.10 25.87
C ILE A 532 -17.05 -11.39 27.13
N GLN A 533 -16.39 -11.83 28.21
CA GLN A 533 -17.05 -12.16 29.47
C GLN A 533 -17.70 -10.93 30.12
N ASN A 534 -17.02 -9.77 30.11
CA ASN A 534 -17.53 -8.55 30.70
C ASN A 534 -18.65 -7.89 29.89
N ASN A 535 -18.62 -8.01 28.55
CA ASN A 535 -19.72 -7.56 27.71
C ASN A 535 -20.99 -8.37 27.98
N GLY A 536 -20.88 -9.70 28.09
CA GLY A 536 -21.98 -10.59 28.49
C GLY A 536 -23.11 -10.77 27.47
N THR A 537 -23.03 -10.17 26.27
CA THR A 537 -24.08 -10.26 25.22
C THR A 537 -23.62 -10.92 23.92
N VAL A 538 -22.37 -11.39 23.85
CA VAL A 538 -21.83 -12.10 22.69
C VAL A 538 -22.55 -13.44 22.51
N LYS A 539 -23.16 -13.65 21.34
CA LYS A 539 -23.95 -14.86 21.02
C LYS A 539 -23.09 -16.02 20.54
N GLU A 540 -22.00 -15.70 19.84
CA GLU A 540 -21.13 -16.70 19.21
C GLU A 540 -19.68 -16.28 19.34
N ILE A 541 -18.83 -17.25 19.68
CA ILE A 541 -17.38 -17.08 19.82
C ILE A 541 -16.73 -18.11 18.91
N ILE A 542 -15.92 -17.63 17.97
CA ILE A 542 -15.13 -18.45 17.06
C ILE A 542 -13.66 -18.25 17.45
N GLU A 543 -12.86 -19.30 17.47
CA GLU A 543 -11.41 -19.18 17.70
C GLU A 543 -10.67 -19.62 16.43
N ILE A 544 -9.66 -18.84 16.02
CA ILE A 544 -8.77 -19.19 14.91
C ILE A 544 -7.39 -19.50 15.49
N GLU A 545 -6.97 -20.76 15.36
CA GLU A 545 -5.63 -21.22 15.73
C GLU A 545 -4.58 -20.82 14.70
N GLY A 546 -3.40 -20.42 15.17
CA GLY A 546 -2.30 -19.89 14.38
C GLY A 546 -2.48 -18.45 13.90
N ALA A 547 -3.59 -17.78 14.22
CA ALA A 547 -3.84 -16.40 13.81
C ALA A 547 -3.11 -15.41 14.73
N ASP A 548 -2.29 -14.55 14.12
CA ASP A 548 -1.74 -13.36 14.78
C ASP A 548 -2.81 -12.25 14.92
N HIS A 549 -2.39 -11.02 15.28
CA HIS A 549 -3.32 -9.88 15.36
C HIS A 549 -3.93 -9.54 14.01
N MET A 550 -3.34 -10.01 12.91
CA MET A 550 -3.74 -9.72 11.53
C MET A 550 -4.26 -11.01 10.85
N PRO A 551 -5.36 -11.61 11.34
CA PRO A 551 -5.92 -12.87 10.81
C PRO A 551 -6.30 -12.79 9.33
N MET A 552 -6.64 -11.60 8.83
CA MET A 552 -6.86 -11.34 7.39
C MET A 552 -5.60 -11.53 6.53
N PHE A 553 -4.43 -11.72 7.14
CA PHE A 553 -3.16 -12.04 6.49
C PHE A 553 -2.61 -13.41 6.90
N SER A 554 -2.58 -13.73 8.20
CA SER A 554 -2.06 -15.01 8.68
C SER A 554 -3.00 -16.20 8.42
N LYS A 555 -4.32 -15.96 8.39
CA LYS A 555 -5.38 -16.97 8.25
C LYS A 555 -6.58 -16.50 7.38
N PRO A 556 -6.35 -15.97 6.16
CA PRO A 556 -7.40 -15.35 5.35
C PRO A 556 -8.46 -16.32 4.81
N ASN A 557 -8.19 -17.64 4.78
CA ASN A 557 -9.13 -18.63 4.26
C ASN A 557 -10.02 -19.22 5.37
N GLU A 558 -9.47 -19.31 6.58
CA GLU A 558 -10.19 -19.73 7.78
C GLU A 558 -11.15 -18.64 8.28
N LEU A 559 -10.79 -17.37 8.10
CA LEU A 559 -11.64 -16.20 8.30
C LEU A 559 -12.67 -16.04 7.17
#